data_AF-A0A653J4K4-F1
#
_entry.id   AF-A0A653J4K4-F1
#
_cell.length_a   1.000
_cell.length_b   1.000
_cell.length_c   1.000
_cell.angle_alpha   90.00
_cell.angle_beta   90.00
_cell.angle_gamma   90.00
#
_symmetry.space_group_name_H-M   'P 1'
#
loop_
_entity.id
_entity.type
_entity.pdbx_description
1 polymer ?
#
loop_
_entity_poly.entity_id
_entity_poly.type
_entity_poly.pdbx_seq_one_letter_code
_entity_poly.pdbx_strand_id
1 'polypeptide(L)' 'MTQRANLQRATQRPGTFHKPAHWTDTPPPEPEAAKPEQDPDGLSPTRYGDWVQKGIAIDF' A
#
# COMPACT_ATOMS: atom_id res chain seq x y z
N MET A 1 8.58 6.61 -49.13
CA MET A 1 8.84 5.40 -48.32
C MET A 1 9.46 5.85 -47.00
N THR A 2 8.67 5.95 -45.93
CA THR A 2 9.17 6.42 -44.64
C THR A 2 9.89 5.27 -43.94
N GLN A 3 11.21 5.38 -43.84
CA GLN A 3 12.06 4.40 -43.19
C GLN A 3 11.73 4.39 -41.69
N ARG A 4 11.08 3.32 -41.22
CA ARG A 4 10.83 3.15 -39.78
C ARG A 4 12.17 2.89 -39.10
N ALA A 5 12.57 3.79 -38.21
CA ALA A 5 13.76 3.61 -37.37
C ALA A 5 13.60 2.32 -36.56
N ASN A 6 14.63 1.47 -36.61
CA ASN A 6 14.66 0.18 -35.94
C ASN A 6 14.86 0.41 -34.43
N LEU A 7 13.77 0.65 -33.70
CA LEU A 7 13.80 0.81 -32.24
C LEU A 7 14.11 -0.54 -31.61
N GLN A 8 15.37 -0.73 -31.18
CA GLN A 8 15.77 -1.95 -30.49
C GLN A 8 15.04 -2.05 -29.15
N ARG A 9 14.46 -3.23 -28.88
CA ARG A 9 13.77 -3.53 -27.62
C ARG A 9 14.81 -3.68 -26.50
N ALA A 10 14.57 -3.04 -25.35
CA ALA A 10 15.40 -3.20 -24.16
C ALA A 10 15.18 -4.60 -23.55
N THR A 11 15.92 -5.60 -24.02
CA THR A 11 15.88 -6.99 -23.55
C THR A 11 16.93 -7.31 -22.48
N GLN A 12 17.79 -6.34 -22.16
CA GLN A 12 18.85 -6.48 -21.18
C GLN A 12 18.48 -5.78 -19.88
N ARG A 13 18.91 -6.38 -18.76
CA ARG A 13 18.73 -5.79 -17.44
C ARG A 13 19.47 -4.45 -17.39
N PRO A 14 18.81 -3.35 -16.99
CA PRO A 14 19.47 -2.07 -16.75
C PRO A 14 20.61 -2.21 -15.72
N GLY A 15 21.55 -1.26 -15.74
CA GLY A 15 22.65 -1.23 -14.78
C GLY A 15 22.20 -1.03 -13.32
N THR A 16 23.17 -0.74 -12.46
CA THR A 16 22.93 -0.52 -11.03
C THR A 16 21.95 0.63 -10.78
N PHE A 17 21.00 0.42 -9.88
CA PHE A 17 20.08 1.45 -9.41
C PHE A 17 20.78 2.37 -8.41
N HIS A 18 20.72 3.69 -8.66
CA HIS A 18 21.20 4.70 -7.73
C HIS A 18 20.03 5.25 -6.92
N LYS A 19 20.10 5.04 -5.61
CA LYS A 19 19.13 5.54 -4.64
C LYS A 19 19.16 7.09 -4.59
N PRO A 20 18.00 7.79 -4.63
CA PRO A 20 17.94 9.23 -4.46
C PRO A 20 18.47 9.69 -3.09
N ALA A 21 19.08 10.87 -3.03
CA ALA A 21 19.70 11.41 -1.82
C ALA A 21 18.73 11.61 -0.63
N HIS A 22 17.43 11.75 -0.90
CA HIS A 22 16.39 11.95 0.13
C HIS A 22 15.84 10.65 0.71
N TRP A 23 16.19 9.48 0.15
CA TRP A 23 15.76 8.22 0.74
C TRP A 23 16.68 7.83 1.91
N THR A 24 16.09 7.54 3.05
CA THR A 24 16.75 7.00 4.24
C THR A 24 16.41 5.52 4.40
N ASP A 25 17.35 4.69 4.83
CA ASP A 25 17.08 3.29 5.24
C ASP A 25 16.72 3.19 6.74
N THR A 26 16.57 4.34 7.41
CA THR A 26 16.20 4.40 8.81
C THR A 26 14.83 3.76 8.99
N PRO A 27 14.67 2.82 9.95
CA PRO A 27 13.37 2.24 10.24
C PRO A 27 12.38 3.33 10.69
N PRO A 28 11.08 3.14 10.42
CA PRO A 28 10.07 4.02 10.98
C PRO A 28 10.14 4.00 12.53
N PRO A 29 9.66 5.06 13.19
CA PRO A 29 9.57 5.08 14.65
C PRO A 29 8.68 3.93 15.14
N GLU A 30 8.91 3.53 16.39
CA GLU A 30 8.11 2.49 17.03
C GLU A 30 6.64 2.93 17.12
N PRO A 31 5.68 2.05 16.76
CA PRO A 31 4.27 2.39 16.82
C PRO A 31 3.83 2.65 18.26
N GLU A 32 2.96 3.65 18.44
CA GLU A 32 2.33 3.88 19.74
C GLU A 32 1.35 2.76 20.06
N ALA A 33 1.22 2.43 21.36
CA ALA A 33 0.20 1.49 21.82
C ALA A 33 -1.20 2.04 21.51
N ALA A 34 -2.07 1.18 20.97
CA ALA A 34 -3.46 1.53 20.77
C ALA A 34 -4.10 1.90 22.12
N LYS A 35 -4.76 3.06 22.18
CA LYS A 35 -5.54 3.44 23.35
C LYS A 35 -6.80 2.57 23.35
N PRO A 36 -7.16 1.94 24.48
CA PRO A 36 -8.42 1.24 24.59
C PRO A 36 -9.55 2.28 24.57
N GLU A 37 -10.13 2.50 23.39
CA GLU A 37 -11.38 3.22 23.27
C GLU A 37 -12.52 2.26 23.64
N GLN A 38 -13.39 2.71 24.53
CA GLN A 38 -14.65 2.01 24.79
C GLN A 38 -15.51 2.19 23.57
N ASP A 39 -15.59 1.15 22.74
CA ASP A 39 -16.54 1.11 21.65
C ASP A 39 -17.95 1.09 22.25
N PRO A 40 -18.77 2.14 22.06
CA PRO A 40 -20.14 2.17 22.58
C PRO A 40 -21.00 1.02 22.03
N ASP A 41 -20.64 0.46 20.86
CA ASP A 41 -21.33 -0.65 20.20
C ASP A 41 -20.58 -1.99 20.34
N GLY A 42 -19.38 -2.01 20.93
CA GLY A 42 -18.60 -3.22 21.24
C GLY A 42 -18.05 -3.99 20.03
N LEU A 43 -18.07 -3.41 18.83
CA LEU A 43 -17.58 -3.97 17.58
C LEU A 43 -16.13 -3.55 17.34
N SER A 44 -15.19 -4.22 18.02
CA SER A 44 -13.75 -3.99 17.81
C SER A 44 -13.40 -3.94 16.30
N PRO A 45 -12.77 -2.86 15.82
CA PRO A 45 -12.57 -2.59 14.39
C PRO A 45 -11.59 -3.55 13.71
N THR A 46 -10.97 -4.47 14.44
CA THR A 46 -10.11 -5.52 13.86
C THR A 46 -10.89 -6.60 13.09
N ARG A 47 -12.21 -6.45 12.95
CA ARG A 47 -13.06 -7.28 12.09
C ARG A 47 -13.44 -6.50 10.83
N TYR A 48 -12.52 -6.45 9.87
CA TYR A 48 -12.83 -6.00 8.51
C TYR A 48 -13.80 -7.02 7.89
N GLY A 49 -15.02 -6.60 7.55
CA GLY A 49 -15.98 -7.41 6.78
C GLY A 49 -17.32 -7.78 7.45
N ASP A 50 -17.52 -7.50 8.74
CA ASP A 50 -18.73 -7.91 9.46
C ASP A 50 -19.67 -6.73 9.81
N TRP A 51 -19.82 -5.75 8.92
CA TRP A 51 -20.67 -4.58 9.15
C TRP A 51 -22.11 -4.89 8.76
N VAL A 52 -23.09 -4.60 9.63
CA VAL A 52 -24.51 -4.80 9.35
C VAL A 52 -25.28 -3.49 9.49
N GLN A 53 -25.87 -3.00 8.40
CA GLN A 53 -26.73 -1.82 8.40
C GLN A 53 -28.16 -2.23 8.01
N LYS A 54 -29.13 -1.99 8.91
CA LYS A 54 -30.56 -2.33 8.68
C LYS A 54 -30.79 -3.81 8.29
N GLY A 55 -30.00 -4.71 8.88
CA GLY A 55 -30.10 -6.16 8.61
C GLY A 55 -29.42 -6.63 7.32
N ILE A 56 -28.65 -5.77 6.65
CA ILE A 56 -27.88 -6.10 5.44
C ILE A 56 -26.39 -6.09 5.77
N ALA A 57 -25.69 -7.17 5.42
CA ALA A 57 -24.23 -7.28 5.54
C ALA A 57 -23.54 -6.44 4.47
N ILE A 58 -22.52 -5.67 4.86
CA ILE A 58 -21.72 -4.78 4.02
C ILE A 58 -20.25 -5.17 4.19
N ASP A 59 -19.56 -5.41 3.08
CA ASP A 59 -18.12 -5.70 3.00
C ASP A 59 -17.49 -4.91 1.83
N PHE A 60 -16.25 -4.44 1.97
CA PHE A 60 -15.49 -3.63 0.99
C PHE A 60 -14.21 -4.33 0.56
#